data_AF-B8M668-F1
#
_entry.id   AF-B8M668-F1
#
_cell.length_a   1.000
_cell.length_b   1.000
_cell.length_c   1.000
_cell.angle_alpha   90.00
_cell.angle_beta   90.00
_cell.angle_gamma   90.00
#
_symmetry.space_group_name_H-M   'P 1'
#
loop_
_entity.id
_entity.type
_entity.pdbx_description
1 polymer ?
#
loop_
_entity_poly.entity_id
_entity_poly.type
_entity_poly.pdbx_seq_one_letter_code
_entity_poly.pdbx_strand_id
1 'polypeptide(L)'
;MSAIALVTEHLVRRSADSDPSEGPADPDPKQPFPLMAVIILYSTLAILCVISGCVGYIYGKVVTTLAAVEDPNPDVYVRIDDDHAPLNPEITGDDAADVPPQKPVTSGLKSTISHLTARAGRWAPFRGLLLYILTGLAINIITYPMSASFHIYGSAFARFFAEILLANLRVGWIHIVISEPSAKSLWSRIPSWRKTFMKIAPAAALRSLAAQIVTFVPLVIVYSTKVLEYGSEPSARSPAAALSGAFGLLALFLVLYVLIQIPAEVTFIRVAASMLPEDDETIVPFDRSFGGKVTPEIIGGQGKIGIVDAWRSFSWGSRMRFLGIVGKVFLLQTALGLMFGVILFGQILLFFGNKGFDVTAMATTAAGRMLARQLQQMQSDKDIPGISCGLVDNNVFEWEVMLMISDDCKFYGGGFFRARLTFPPEYPHMPPKMKFETPIFHPNIYPSGEVCISILHPPEEDKYGYESAAERWSPVQTPETILLSVISMLSSPNDESPANVEAARLWRDDPKEFKKRVRKCVRDSLGED
;
A
#
# COMPACT_ATOMS: atom_id res chain seq x y z
N MET A 1 16.26 5.63 -37.77
CA MET A 1 15.52 6.59 -36.93
C MET A 1 14.04 6.24 -37.06
N SER A 2 13.46 5.80 -35.95
CA SER A 2 12.37 4.80 -35.87
C SER A 2 10.99 5.39 -36.11
N ALA A 3 10.06 4.56 -36.59
CA ALA A 3 8.64 4.85 -36.88
C ALA A 3 7.89 5.60 -35.76
N ILE A 4 8.41 5.56 -34.53
CA ILE A 4 7.91 6.32 -33.37
C ILE A 4 8.00 7.84 -33.61
N ALA A 5 9.08 8.34 -34.22
CA ALA A 5 9.22 9.78 -34.50
C ALA A 5 8.18 10.28 -35.51
N LEU A 6 7.88 9.45 -36.53
CA LEU A 6 6.91 9.78 -37.57
C LEU A 6 5.47 9.82 -37.04
N VAL A 7 5.13 8.92 -36.11
CA VAL A 7 3.82 8.90 -35.44
C VAL A 7 3.66 10.10 -34.50
N THR A 8 4.73 10.48 -33.80
CA THR A 8 4.70 11.63 -32.88
C THR A 8 4.53 12.94 -33.65
N GLU A 9 5.21 13.10 -34.78
CA GLU A 9 5.08 14.27 -35.64
C GLU A 9 3.70 14.37 -36.30
N HIS A 10 3.10 13.24 -36.70
CA HIS A 10 1.76 13.21 -37.28
C HIS A 10 0.65 13.52 -36.27
N LEU A 11 0.82 13.13 -35.00
CA LEU A 11 -0.13 13.42 -33.92
C LEU A 11 -0.06 14.89 -33.46
N VAL A 12 1.13 15.49 -33.43
CA VAL A 12 1.31 16.91 -33.08
C VAL A 12 0.71 17.82 -34.15
N ARG A 13 0.82 17.46 -35.43
CA ARG A 13 0.25 18.24 -36.54
C ARG A 13 -1.29 18.26 -36.54
N ARG A 14 -1.92 17.14 -36.15
CA ARG A 14 -3.39 17.03 -36.04
C ARG A 14 -3.99 17.88 -34.93
N SER A 15 -3.21 18.21 -33.90
CA SER A 15 -3.63 19.12 -32.82
C SER A 15 -3.52 20.60 -33.20
N ALA A 16 -2.82 20.94 -34.28
CA ALA A 16 -2.58 22.32 -34.68
C ALA A 16 -3.56 22.84 -35.75
N ASP A 17 -4.29 21.95 -36.44
CA ASP A 17 -5.17 22.27 -37.57
C ASP A 17 -6.68 22.27 -37.22
N SER A 18 -7.07 22.55 -35.97
CA SER A 18 -8.49 22.77 -35.64
C SER A 18 -8.93 24.16 -36.09
N ASP A 19 -9.46 24.24 -37.31
CA ASP A 19 -10.10 25.42 -37.93
C ASP A 19 -11.32 25.86 -37.08
N PRO A 20 -11.47 27.16 -36.71
CA PRO A 20 -12.53 27.61 -35.79
C PRO A 20 -13.95 27.65 -36.40
N SER A 21 -14.20 27.08 -37.58
CA SER A 21 -15.41 27.38 -38.37
C SER A 21 -16.40 26.23 -38.60
N GLU A 22 -16.26 25.06 -37.98
CA GLU A 22 -17.26 23.98 -38.10
C GLU A 22 -18.24 23.90 -36.91
N GLY A 23 -19.54 23.78 -37.23
CA GLY A 23 -20.66 23.64 -36.28
C GLY A 23 -20.61 22.33 -35.47
N PRO A 24 -21.65 22.04 -34.65
CA PRO A 24 -21.55 21.00 -33.61
C PRO A 24 -21.39 19.62 -34.25
N ALA A 25 -20.19 19.07 -34.12
CA ALA A 25 -19.84 17.75 -34.61
C ALA A 25 -20.60 16.65 -33.83
N ASP A 26 -21.06 15.65 -34.57
CA ASP A 26 -21.57 14.35 -34.11
C ASP A 26 -20.59 13.73 -33.07
N PRO A 27 -21.05 13.03 -32.01
CA PRO A 27 -20.16 12.54 -30.98
C PRO A 27 -19.26 11.45 -31.57
N ASP A 28 -17.98 11.80 -31.71
CA ASP A 28 -16.87 10.95 -32.14
C ASP A 28 -16.97 9.56 -31.47
N PRO A 29 -16.86 8.45 -32.22
CA PRO A 29 -17.00 7.11 -31.67
C PRO A 29 -15.93 6.88 -30.60
N LYS A 30 -16.34 6.47 -29.39
CA LYS A 30 -15.51 6.16 -28.22
C LYS A 30 -14.17 5.55 -28.64
N GLN A 31 -13.14 6.39 -28.66
CA GLN A 31 -11.76 6.01 -28.95
C GLN A 31 -11.36 4.83 -28.04
N PRO A 32 -10.73 3.76 -28.55
CA PRO A 32 -10.42 2.58 -27.76
C PRO A 32 -9.18 2.82 -26.87
N PHE A 33 -9.33 3.67 -25.85
CA PHE A 33 -8.29 3.98 -24.87
C PHE A 33 -8.80 3.74 -23.44
N PRO A 34 -8.61 2.50 -22.95
CA PRO A 34 -8.06 2.31 -21.60
C PRO A 34 -7.06 1.14 -21.47
N LEU A 35 -7.08 0.14 -22.36
CA LEU A 35 -6.35 -1.12 -22.15
C LEU A 35 -4.84 -0.98 -22.38
N MET A 36 -4.42 -0.30 -23.46
CA MET A 36 -3.00 -0.16 -23.80
C MET A 36 -2.23 0.68 -22.79
N ALA A 37 -2.81 1.76 -22.28
CA ALA A 37 -2.23 2.58 -21.21
C ALA A 37 -2.02 1.76 -19.93
N VAL A 38 -3.03 0.96 -19.57
CA VAL A 38 -2.97 0.05 -18.42
C VAL A 38 -1.88 -1.01 -18.61
N ILE A 39 -1.76 -1.61 -19.80
CA ILE A 39 -0.69 -2.57 -20.11
C ILE A 39 0.70 -1.92 -20.00
N ILE A 40 0.87 -0.69 -20.51
CA ILE A 40 2.15 0.03 -20.42
C ILE A 40 2.52 0.35 -18.97
N LEU A 41 1.55 0.78 -18.16
CA LEU A 41 1.77 1.04 -16.73
C LEU A 41 2.14 -0.24 -15.98
N TYR A 42 1.38 -1.33 -16.16
CA TYR A 42 1.66 -2.61 -15.51
C TYR A 42 2.97 -3.23 -15.97
N SER A 43 3.31 -3.14 -17.26
CA SER A 43 4.61 -3.63 -17.74
C SER A 43 5.76 -2.82 -17.17
N THR A 44 5.63 -1.49 -17.06
CA THR A 44 6.64 -0.63 -16.42
C THR A 44 6.83 -0.99 -14.95
N LEU A 45 5.73 -1.21 -14.21
CA LEU A 45 5.76 -1.67 -12.83
C LEU A 45 6.38 -3.06 -12.69
N ALA A 46 6.04 -4.00 -13.59
CA ALA A 46 6.61 -5.34 -13.61
C ALA A 46 8.12 -5.31 -13.86
N ILE A 47 8.58 -4.47 -14.81
CA ILE A 47 10.01 -4.26 -15.09
C ILE A 47 10.70 -3.68 -13.86
N LEU A 48 10.11 -2.68 -13.20
CA LEU A 48 10.63 -2.14 -11.94
C LEU A 48 10.78 -3.24 -10.89
N CYS A 49 9.73 -4.03 -10.66
CA CYS A 49 9.74 -5.12 -9.68
C CYS A 49 10.84 -6.15 -9.97
N VAL A 50 11.02 -6.55 -11.23
CA VAL A 50 12.07 -7.50 -11.64
C VAL A 50 13.46 -6.90 -11.43
N ILE A 51 13.71 -5.68 -11.91
CA ILE A 51 15.03 -5.05 -11.80
C ILE A 51 15.38 -4.76 -10.34
N SER A 52 14.45 -4.15 -9.59
CA SER A 52 14.63 -3.87 -8.16
C SER A 52 14.82 -5.16 -7.36
N GLY A 53 14.05 -6.22 -7.68
CA GLY A 53 14.20 -7.54 -7.08
C GLY A 53 15.57 -8.15 -7.34
N CYS A 54 16.06 -8.10 -8.59
CA CYS A 54 17.39 -8.58 -8.96
C CYS A 54 18.50 -7.82 -8.24
N VAL A 55 18.45 -6.48 -8.22
CA VAL A 55 19.44 -5.64 -7.53
C VAL A 55 19.43 -5.91 -6.02
N GLY A 56 18.23 -6.01 -5.43
CA GLY A 56 18.03 -6.28 -4.01
C GLY A 56 18.52 -7.68 -3.62
N TYR A 57 18.34 -8.67 -4.49
CA TYR A 57 18.81 -10.02 -4.27
C TYR A 57 20.34 -10.13 -4.42
N ILE A 58 20.87 -9.75 -5.58
CA ILE A 58 22.29 -9.92 -5.91
C ILE A 58 23.15 -9.12 -4.94
N TYR A 59 22.91 -7.82 -4.82
CA TYR A 59 23.77 -6.97 -4.01
C TYR A 59 23.32 -6.90 -2.55
N GLY A 60 22.00 -6.90 -2.31
CA GLY A 60 21.44 -6.75 -0.97
C GLY A 60 21.38 -8.04 -0.15
N LYS A 61 21.39 -9.22 -0.79
CA LYS A 61 21.39 -10.53 -0.10
C LYS A 61 22.66 -11.33 -0.35
N VAL A 62 23.06 -11.57 -1.59
CA VAL A 62 24.22 -12.43 -1.89
C VAL A 62 25.53 -11.75 -1.47
N VAL A 63 25.81 -10.55 -1.99
CA VAL A 63 27.07 -9.83 -1.70
C VAL A 63 27.20 -9.45 -0.22
N THR A 64 26.12 -9.01 0.43
CA THR A 64 26.13 -8.71 1.88
C THR A 64 26.39 -9.95 2.73
N THR A 65 25.85 -11.12 2.35
CA THR A 65 26.11 -12.38 3.07
C THR A 65 27.57 -12.77 2.97
N LEU A 66 28.17 -12.68 1.78
CA LEU A 66 29.62 -12.92 1.60
C LEU A 66 30.45 -11.94 2.43
N ALA A 67 30.08 -10.65 2.46
CA ALA A 67 30.80 -9.65 3.23
C ALA A 67 30.69 -9.84 4.75
N ALA A 68 29.58 -10.42 5.23
CA ALA A 68 29.37 -10.74 6.65
C ALA A 68 30.21 -11.92 7.13
N VAL A 69 30.53 -12.88 6.24
CA VAL A 69 31.34 -14.06 6.58
C VAL A 69 32.83 -13.88 6.25
N GLU A 70 33.18 -13.07 5.26
CA GLU A 70 34.55 -12.93 4.78
C GLU A 70 35.51 -12.44 5.87
N ASP A 71 36.57 -13.24 6.09
CA ASP A 71 37.74 -12.86 6.86
C ASP A 71 38.93 -12.66 5.90
N PRO A 72 39.52 -11.44 5.81
CA PRO A 72 40.64 -11.19 4.91
C PRO A 72 41.91 -11.99 5.25
N ASN A 73 42.05 -12.41 6.51
CA ASN A 73 43.22 -13.14 7.00
C ASN A 73 42.73 -14.37 7.80
N PRO A 74 42.15 -15.39 7.13
CA PRO A 74 41.71 -16.58 7.85
C PRO A 74 42.93 -17.39 8.31
N ASP A 75 42.89 -17.90 9.55
CA ASP A 75 43.85 -18.91 9.98
C ASP A 75 43.65 -20.14 9.08
N VAL A 76 44.69 -20.48 8.31
CA VAL A 76 44.66 -21.60 7.36
C VAL A 76 44.52 -22.90 8.17
N TYR A 77 43.33 -23.48 8.18
CA TYR A 77 43.17 -24.88 8.58
C TYR A 77 43.85 -25.74 7.52
N VAL A 78 45.06 -26.23 7.83
CA VAL A 78 45.71 -27.29 7.06
C VAL A 78 44.86 -28.55 7.24
N ARG A 79 44.15 -28.96 6.19
CA ARG A 79 43.60 -30.32 6.10
C ARG A 79 44.81 -31.24 5.98
N ILE A 80 44.95 -32.20 6.90
CA ILE A 80 45.89 -33.31 6.69
C ILE A 80 45.29 -34.09 5.53
N ASP A 81 45.85 -33.93 4.33
CA ASP A 81 45.51 -34.79 3.20
C ASP A 81 45.84 -36.24 3.59
N ASP A 82 44.92 -37.15 3.28
CA ASP A 82 45.12 -38.58 3.47
C ASP A 82 46.47 -39.01 2.85
N ASP A 83 47.22 -39.80 3.61
CA ASP A 83 48.53 -40.39 3.32
C ASP A 83 48.87 -40.48 1.82
N HIS A 84 49.80 -39.62 1.34
CA HIS A 84 50.83 -39.93 0.31
C HIS A 84 51.61 -38.72 -0.30
N ALA A 85 51.49 -37.51 0.22
CA ALA A 85 52.41 -36.42 -0.19
C ALA A 85 53.70 -36.42 0.67
N PRO A 86 54.91 -36.45 0.08
CA PRO A 86 56.14 -36.42 0.86
C PRO A 86 56.26 -35.07 1.59
N LEU A 87 56.47 -35.16 2.90
CA LEU A 87 56.76 -34.04 3.79
C LEU A 87 57.95 -33.25 3.25
N ASN A 88 57.73 -31.98 2.89
CA ASN A 88 58.81 -31.01 2.74
C ASN A 88 59.00 -30.32 4.11
N PRO A 89 60.09 -30.58 4.85
CA PRO A 89 60.19 -30.22 6.27
C PRO A 89 60.60 -28.76 6.52
N GLU A 90 60.47 -27.85 5.54
CA GLU A 90 61.06 -26.51 5.60
C GLU A 90 60.12 -25.37 5.99
N ILE A 91 58.96 -25.62 6.58
CA ILE A 91 58.15 -24.54 7.19
C ILE A 91 58.25 -24.63 8.71
N THR A 92 59.43 -24.31 9.23
CA THR A 92 59.64 -24.05 10.65
C THR A 92 59.10 -22.66 11.01
N GLY A 93 57.93 -22.65 11.65
CA GLY A 93 57.66 -21.93 12.90
C GLY A 93 57.69 -20.40 12.99
N ASP A 94 58.44 -19.64 12.18
CA ASP A 94 58.67 -18.20 12.43
C ASP A 94 58.38 -17.26 11.23
N ASP A 95 58.12 -17.78 10.03
CA ASP A 95 57.87 -16.95 8.82
C ASP A 95 56.38 -16.62 8.56
N ALA A 96 55.47 -17.00 9.46
CA ALA A 96 54.04 -16.70 9.31
C ALA A 96 53.67 -15.22 9.60
N ALA A 97 54.63 -14.39 10.01
CA ALA A 97 54.38 -13.06 10.56
C ALA A 97 54.26 -11.92 9.55
N ASP A 98 54.47 -12.15 8.24
CA ASP A 98 54.57 -11.04 7.28
C ASP A 98 53.81 -11.24 5.95
N VAL A 99 52.64 -11.90 6.00
CA VAL A 99 51.69 -11.86 4.86
C VAL A 99 50.96 -10.52 4.89
N PRO A 100 51.17 -9.61 3.91
CA PRO A 100 50.45 -8.34 3.88
C PRO A 100 48.94 -8.61 3.78
N PRO A 101 48.11 -7.82 4.50
CA PRO A 101 46.67 -8.07 4.57
C PRO A 101 46.08 -8.12 3.16
N GLN A 102 45.51 -9.27 2.79
CA GLN A 102 44.94 -9.43 1.47
C GLN A 102 43.73 -8.51 1.33
N LYS A 103 43.63 -7.83 0.18
CA LYS A 103 42.49 -6.97 -0.11
C LYS A 103 41.22 -7.84 -0.11
N PRO A 104 40.19 -7.50 0.68
CA PRO A 104 38.97 -8.30 0.73
C PRO A 104 38.32 -8.38 -0.67
N VAL A 105 37.88 -9.58 -1.03
CA VAL A 105 37.08 -9.88 -2.23
C VAL A 105 35.82 -9.02 -2.24
N THR A 106 35.21 -8.79 -1.06
CA THR A 106 34.03 -7.95 -0.91
C THR A 106 34.30 -6.45 -0.81
N SER A 107 35.50 -5.99 -1.17
CA SER A 107 35.84 -4.55 -1.17
C SER A 107 34.99 -3.69 -2.11
N GLY A 108 34.39 -4.27 -3.15
CA GLY A 108 33.46 -3.57 -4.05
C GLY A 108 32.50 -4.49 -4.79
N LEU A 109 31.32 -3.96 -5.15
CA LEU A 109 30.27 -4.76 -5.79
C LEU A 109 30.75 -5.44 -7.09
N LYS A 110 31.45 -4.70 -7.96
CA LYS A 110 31.96 -5.22 -9.22
C LYS A 110 33.04 -6.29 -9.02
N SER A 111 33.96 -6.10 -8.07
CA SER A 111 35.01 -7.10 -7.78
C SER A 111 34.41 -8.37 -7.21
N THR A 112 33.42 -8.26 -6.31
CA THR A 112 32.73 -9.42 -5.75
C THR A 112 31.99 -10.21 -6.82
N ILE A 113 31.25 -9.55 -7.71
CA ILE A 113 30.54 -10.22 -8.80
C ILE A 113 31.51 -10.86 -9.80
N SER A 114 32.63 -10.19 -10.11
CA SER A 114 33.67 -10.75 -10.96
C SER A 114 34.27 -12.01 -10.34
N HIS A 115 34.59 -11.98 -9.04
CA HIS A 115 35.10 -13.14 -8.30
C HIS A 115 34.09 -14.28 -8.27
N LEU A 116 32.83 -13.99 -7.92
CA LEU A 116 31.74 -14.96 -7.92
C LEU A 116 31.57 -15.62 -9.27
N THR A 117 31.60 -14.84 -10.35
CA THR A 117 31.43 -15.34 -11.71
C THR A 117 32.61 -16.19 -12.15
N ALA A 118 33.83 -15.83 -11.75
CA ALA A 118 35.04 -16.59 -12.03
C ALA A 118 35.07 -17.94 -11.29
N ARG A 119 34.68 -17.98 -10.01
CA ARG A 119 34.68 -19.21 -9.19
C ARG A 119 33.47 -20.12 -9.44
N ALA A 120 32.29 -19.54 -9.66
CA ALA A 120 31.02 -20.28 -9.64
C ALA A 120 30.18 -20.15 -10.93
N GLY A 121 30.71 -19.50 -11.97
CA GLY A 121 30.10 -19.37 -13.29
C GLY A 121 29.14 -18.17 -13.45
N ARG A 122 28.66 -17.94 -14.67
CA ARG A 122 27.87 -16.75 -15.06
C ARG A 122 26.60 -16.49 -14.24
N TRP A 123 26.00 -17.56 -13.71
CA TRP A 123 24.76 -17.51 -12.92
C TRP A 123 25.02 -17.44 -11.41
N ALA A 124 26.29 -17.36 -10.98
CA ALA A 124 26.68 -17.26 -9.59
C ALA A 124 25.99 -16.13 -8.80
N PRO A 125 25.69 -14.94 -9.38
CA PRO A 125 24.94 -13.89 -8.69
C PRO A 125 23.53 -14.31 -8.24
N PHE A 126 22.94 -15.33 -8.87
CA PHE A 126 21.59 -15.85 -8.56
C PHE A 126 21.61 -17.14 -7.73
N ARG A 127 22.76 -17.52 -7.16
CA ARG A 127 22.88 -18.72 -6.31
C ARG A 127 21.88 -18.69 -5.17
N GLY A 128 21.13 -19.77 -4.99
CA GLY A 128 20.12 -19.90 -3.94
C GLY A 128 18.81 -19.16 -4.22
N LEU A 129 18.63 -18.50 -5.38
CA LEU A 129 17.44 -17.67 -5.64
C LEU A 129 16.13 -18.45 -5.48
N LEU A 130 16.08 -19.68 -5.98
CA LEU A 130 14.89 -20.53 -5.85
C LEU A 130 14.54 -20.76 -4.37
N LEU A 131 15.51 -21.15 -3.54
CA LEU A 131 15.28 -21.39 -2.11
C LEU A 131 14.88 -20.10 -1.37
N TYR A 132 15.46 -18.97 -1.76
CA TYR A 132 15.07 -17.65 -1.24
C TYR A 132 13.60 -17.32 -1.55
N ILE A 133 13.19 -17.49 -2.81
CA ILE A 133 11.80 -17.25 -3.24
C ILE A 133 10.85 -18.20 -2.52
N LEU A 134 11.15 -19.50 -2.47
CA LEU A 134 10.32 -20.50 -1.80
C LEU A 134 10.18 -20.21 -0.30
N THR A 135 11.26 -19.82 0.36
CA THR A 135 11.23 -19.43 1.79
C THR A 135 10.34 -18.19 1.99
N GLY A 136 10.49 -17.16 1.13
CA GLY A 136 9.66 -15.96 1.18
C GLY A 136 8.17 -16.25 0.94
N LEU A 137 7.85 -17.08 -0.05
CA LEU A 137 6.49 -17.52 -0.35
C LEU A 137 5.89 -18.28 0.84
N ALA A 138 6.64 -19.21 1.44
CA ALA A 138 6.21 -19.97 2.60
C ALA A 138 5.91 -19.06 3.81
N ILE A 139 6.78 -18.07 4.09
CA ILE A 139 6.51 -17.07 5.12
C ILE A 139 5.20 -16.34 4.83
N ASN A 140 5.01 -15.84 3.60
CA ASN A 140 3.80 -15.11 3.24
C ASN A 140 2.54 -15.97 3.39
N ILE A 141 2.56 -17.24 2.95
CA ILE A 141 1.45 -18.19 3.10
C ILE A 141 1.09 -18.41 4.57
N ILE A 142 2.08 -18.56 5.46
CA ILE A 142 1.85 -18.74 6.90
C ILE A 142 1.26 -17.47 7.53
N THR A 143 1.72 -16.30 7.09
CA THR A 143 1.32 -15.01 7.71
C THR A 143 -0.02 -14.46 7.22
N TYR A 144 -0.42 -14.76 5.98
CA TYR A 144 -1.60 -14.16 5.34
C TYR A 144 -2.92 -14.39 6.09
N PRO A 145 -3.24 -15.60 6.58
CA PRO A 145 -4.47 -15.82 7.34
C PRO A 145 -4.55 -14.97 8.62
N MET A 146 -3.41 -14.74 9.27
CA MET A 146 -3.33 -13.97 10.51
C MET A 146 -3.50 -12.46 10.29
N SER A 147 -3.10 -11.93 9.13
CA SER A 147 -3.34 -10.51 8.81
C SER A 147 -4.82 -10.21 8.55
N ALA A 148 -5.58 -11.19 8.04
CA ALA A 148 -7.02 -11.06 7.85
C ALA A 148 -7.80 -11.07 9.19
N SER A 149 -7.31 -11.81 10.19
CA SER A 149 -8.04 -12.01 11.45
C SER A 149 -7.67 -11.04 12.59
N PHE A 150 -6.46 -10.50 12.62
CA PHE A 150 -5.93 -9.79 13.81
C PHE A 150 -5.25 -8.44 13.48
N HIS A 151 -5.61 -7.84 12.34
CA HIS A 151 -5.05 -6.56 11.88
C HIS A 151 -3.49 -6.58 11.83
N ILE A 152 -2.85 -5.41 11.92
CA ILE A 152 -1.41 -5.24 11.75
C ILE A 152 -0.58 -6.01 12.80
N TYR A 153 -1.07 -6.14 14.03
CA TYR A 153 -0.36 -6.81 15.14
C TYR A 153 -0.33 -8.33 14.97
N GLY A 154 -1.42 -8.94 14.50
CA GLY A 154 -1.45 -10.37 14.21
C GLY A 154 -0.48 -10.78 13.10
N SER A 155 -0.34 -9.93 12.08
CA SER A 155 0.62 -10.15 11.00
C SER A 155 2.07 -10.13 11.50
N ALA A 156 2.39 -9.24 12.44
CA ALA A 156 3.71 -9.13 13.07
C ALA A 156 4.07 -10.40 13.83
N PHE A 157 3.13 -10.85 14.66
CA PHE A 157 3.27 -12.03 15.50
C PHE A 157 3.42 -13.29 14.64
N ALA A 158 2.56 -13.47 13.64
CA ALA A 158 2.66 -14.61 12.72
C ALA A 158 4.00 -14.62 11.98
N ARG A 159 4.47 -13.46 11.53
CA ARG A 159 5.75 -13.33 10.82
C ARG A 159 6.94 -13.67 11.72
N PHE A 160 6.85 -13.30 13.00
CA PHE A 160 7.86 -13.63 13.99
C PHE A 160 8.08 -15.15 14.08
N PHE A 161 7.01 -15.92 14.27
CA PHE A 161 7.09 -17.37 14.37
C PHE A 161 7.41 -18.06 13.03
N ALA A 162 6.88 -17.54 11.91
CA ALA A 162 7.17 -18.10 10.58
C ALA A 162 8.66 -18.05 10.23
N GLU A 163 9.34 -16.93 10.52
CA GLU A 163 10.79 -16.78 10.28
C GLU A 163 11.63 -17.72 11.17
N ILE A 164 11.19 -17.98 12.41
CA ILE A 164 11.85 -18.95 13.29
C ILE A 164 11.65 -20.37 12.78
N LEU A 165 10.40 -20.74 12.45
CA LEU A 165 10.03 -22.07 11.97
C LEU A 165 10.80 -22.44 10.70
N LEU A 166 10.97 -21.47 9.79
CA LEU A 166 11.64 -21.64 8.50
C LEU A 166 13.13 -21.29 8.52
N ALA A 167 13.72 -21.06 9.70
CA ALA A 167 15.14 -20.68 9.84
C ALA A 167 16.10 -21.66 9.17
N ASN A 168 15.78 -22.96 9.16
CA ASN A 168 16.56 -24.00 8.49
C ASN A 168 16.70 -23.79 6.97
N LEU A 169 15.61 -23.40 6.29
CA LEU A 169 15.67 -23.11 4.86
C LEU A 169 16.60 -21.93 4.59
N ARG A 170 16.62 -20.97 5.50
CA ARG A 170 17.50 -19.81 5.42
C ARG A 170 18.96 -20.15 5.70
N VAL A 171 19.25 -21.06 6.63
CA VAL A 171 20.61 -21.60 6.82
C VAL A 171 21.07 -22.31 5.55
N GLY A 172 20.24 -23.18 4.97
CA GLY A 172 20.55 -23.83 3.69
C GLY A 172 20.80 -22.84 2.56
N TRP A 173 20.03 -21.74 2.50
CA TRP A 173 20.29 -20.66 1.55
C TRP A 173 21.65 -19.99 1.78
N ILE A 174 22.04 -19.70 3.03
CA ILE A 174 23.37 -19.15 3.36
C ILE A 174 24.47 -20.11 2.95
N HIS A 175 24.35 -21.40 3.26
CA HIS A 175 25.32 -22.43 2.84
C HIS A 175 25.48 -22.46 1.32
N ILE A 176 24.38 -22.35 0.56
CA ILE A 176 24.42 -22.28 -0.90
C ILE A 176 25.17 -21.04 -1.42
N VAL A 177 25.00 -19.91 -0.74
CA VAL A 177 25.62 -18.64 -1.11
C VAL A 177 27.12 -18.64 -0.85
N ILE A 178 27.55 -19.15 0.31
CA ILE A 178 28.95 -19.04 0.76
C ILE A 178 29.83 -20.19 0.26
N SER A 179 29.26 -21.35 -0.06
CA SER A 179 30.04 -22.51 -0.52
C SER A 179 30.27 -22.50 -2.02
N GLU A 180 31.25 -23.27 -2.49
CA GLU A 180 31.50 -23.53 -3.92
C GLU A 180 30.33 -24.27 -4.60
N PRO A 181 30.23 -24.27 -5.95
CA PRO A 181 29.27 -25.11 -6.66
C PRO A 181 29.45 -26.58 -6.27
N SER A 182 28.35 -27.23 -5.89
CA SER A 182 28.36 -28.64 -5.51
C SER A 182 27.46 -29.44 -6.45
N ALA A 183 27.82 -30.71 -6.69
CA ALA A 183 26.98 -31.66 -7.41
C ALA A 183 25.76 -32.14 -6.58
N LYS A 184 25.72 -31.83 -5.27
CA LYS A 184 24.61 -32.15 -4.37
C LYS A 184 23.30 -31.49 -4.85
N SER A 185 22.19 -32.23 -4.77
CA SER A 185 20.85 -31.69 -5.06
C SER A 185 20.48 -30.58 -4.09
N LEU A 186 19.62 -29.64 -4.51
CA LEU A 186 19.24 -28.48 -3.69
C LEU A 186 18.70 -28.87 -2.30
N TRP A 187 17.87 -29.92 -2.23
CA TRP A 187 17.28 -30.39 -0.98
C TRP A 187 18.30 -31.10 -0.06
N SER A 188 19.29 -31.79 -0.63
CA SER A 188 20.36 -32.43 0.15
C SER A 188 21.31 -31.43 0.81
N ARG A 189 21.33 -30.18 0.34
CA ARG A 189 22.13 -29.08 0.91
C ARG A 189 21.43 -28.37 2.08
N ILE A 190 20.17 -28.69 2.36
CA ILE A 190 19.44 -28.10 3.48
C ILE A 190 19.76 -28.92 4.74
N PRO A 191 20.24 -28.26 5.83
CA PRO A 191 20.54 -28.96 7.07
C PRO A 191 19.30 -29.62 7.67
N SER A 192 19.50 -30.80 8.28
CA SER A 192 18.43 -31.52 8.98
C SER A 192 17.72 -30.63 10.00
N TRP A 193 16.38 -30.57 9.89
CA TRP A 193 15.55 -29.75 10.78
C TRP A 193 15.80 -30.07 12.25
N ARG A 194 15.74 -31.36 12.62
CA ARG A 194 15.89 -31.81 14.00
C ARG A 194 17.25 -31.45 14.63
N LYS A 195 18.33 -31.51 13.85
CA LYS A 195 19.70 -31.24 14.34
C LYS A 195 20.01 -29.73 14.44
N THR A 196 19.47 -28.94 13.51
CA THR A 196 19.90 -27.55 13.32
C THR A 196 18.93 -26.55 13.95
N PHE A 197 17.64 -26.89 14.06
CA PHE A 197 16.60 -25.94 14.50
C PHE A 197 16.92 -25.34 15.88
N MET A 198 17.23 -26.17 16.88
CA MET A 198 17.57 -25.69 18.23
C MET A 198 18.86 -24.88 18.26
N LYS A 199 19.76 -25.06 17.28
CA LYS A 199 21.00 -24.31 17.19
C LYS A 199 20.78 -22.90 16.67
N ILE A 200 19.91 -22.74 15.67
CA ILE A 200 19.67 -21.48 14.96
C ILE A 200 18.46 -20.69 15.47
N ALA A 201 17.45 -21.33 16.06
CA ALA A 201 16.19 -20.68 16.46
C ALA A 201 16.40 -19.43 17.35
N PRO A 202 17.33 -19.41 18.33
CA PRO A 202 17.59 -18.19 19.11
C PRO A 202 18.11 -17.02 18.26
N ALA A 203 19.01 -17.28 17.30
CA ALA A 203 19.50 -16.25 16.39
C ALA A 203 18.40 -15.80 15.41
N ALA A 204 17.55 -16.73 14.96
CA ALA A 204 16.39 -16.44 14.11
C ALA A 204 15.37 -15.55 14.85
N ALA A 205 15.11 -15.84 16.14
CA ALA A 205 14.23 -15.05 16.98
C ALA A 205 14.76 -13.63 17.19
N LEU A 206 16.05 -13.48 17.51
CA LEU A 206 16.71 -12.18 17.62
C LEU A 206 16.56 -11.36 16.33
N ARG A 207 16.86 -11.99 15.19
CA ARG A 207 16.71 -11.39 13.86
C ARG A 207 15.28 -10.94 13.58
N SER A 208 14.32 -11.82 13.84
CA SER A 208 12.92 -11.57 13.54
C SER A 208 12.33 -10.48 14.43
N LEU A 209 12.67 -10.49 15.72
CA LEU A 209 12.29 -9.44 16.67
C LEU A 209 12.86 -8.09 16.25
N ALA A 210 14.14 -8.03 15.87
CA ALA A 210 14.75 -6.83 15.32
C ALA A 210 13.96 -6.29 14.10
N ALA A 211 13.57 -7.17 13.17
CA ALA A 211 12.75 -6.78 12.03
C ALA A 211 11.40 -6.21 12.44
N GLN A 212 10.71 -6.85 13.41
CA GLN A 212 9.44 -6.32 13.91
C GLN A 212 9.61 -4.94 14.57
N ILE A 213 10.66 -4.72 15.36
CA ILE A 213 10.92 -3.43 15.98
C ILE A 213 11.14 -2.34 14.91
N VAL A 214 12.01 -2.60 13.93
CA VAL A 214 12.33 -1.62 12.88
C VAL A 214 11.11 -1.30 12.00
N THR A 215 10.23 -2.28 11.76
CA THR A 215 9.01 -2.06 10.98
C THR A 215 7.90 -1.36 11.77
N PHE A 216 7.64 -1.80 13.01
CA PHE A 216 6.45 -1.36 13.75
C PHE A 216 6.66 -0.07 14.53
N VAL A 217 7.88 0.25 15.00
CA VAL A 217 8.11 1.49 15.75
C VAL A 217 7.78 2.74 14.92
N PRO A 218 8.30 2.92 13.69
CA PRO A 218 7.92 4.06 12.85
C PRO A 218 6.42 4.08 12.53
N LEU A 219 5.83 2.90 12.29
CA LEU A 219 4.42 2.76 11.97
C LEU A 219 3.50 3.19 13.12
N VAL A 220 3.82 2.77 14.35
CA VAL A 220 3.09 3.20 15.55
C VAL A 220 3.17 4.71 15.72
N ILE A 221 4.33 5.33 15.43
CA ILE A 221 4.47 6.79 15.45
C ILE A 221 3.55 7.43 14.41
N VAL A 222 3.52 6.92 13.17
CA VAL A 222 2.62 7.42 12.11
C VAL A 222 1.17 7.42 12.58
N TYR A 223 0.69 6.28 13.11
CA TYR A 223 -0.70 6.13 13.54
C TYR A 223 -1.03 6.96 14.79
N SER A 224 -0.13 7.00 15.78
CA SER A 224 -0.40 7.69 17.05
C SER A 224 -0.31 9.21 16.94
N THR A 225 0.56 9.73 16.07
CA THR A 225 0.84 11.17 15.98
C THR A 225 0.20 11.84 14.78
N LYS A 226 -0.39 11.05 13.86
CA LYS A 226 -0.96 11.54 12.59
C LYS A 226 0.03 12.41 11.81
N VAL A 227 1.33 12.14 11.92
CA VAL A 227 2.40 13.02 11.42
C VAL A 227 2.38 13.20 9.90
N LEU A 228 1.75 12.27 9.18
CA LEU A 228 1.61 12.28 7.72
C LEU A 228 0.21 12.76 7.26
N GLU A 229 -0.71 13.09 8.17
CA GLU A 229 -2.07 13.52 7.83
C GLU A 229 -2.07 15.01 7.45
N TYR A 230 -2.48 15.30 6.21
CA TYR A 230 -2.61 16.64 5.64
C TYR A 230 -3.98 16.76 4.95
N GLY A 231 -4.59 17.95 4.94
CA GLY A 231 -5.95 18.14 4.43
C GLY A 231 -6.70 19.30 5.09
N SER A 232 -8.02 19.32 4.90
CA SER A 232 -8.94 20.36 5.40
C SER A 232 -9.48 20.11 6.81
N GLU A 233 -9.14 18.98 7.44
CA GLU A 233 -9.58 18.71 8.82
C GLU A 233 -8.90 19.65 9.84
N PRO A 234 -9.58 20.02 10.93
CA PRO A 234 -9.03 20.91 11.96
C PRO A 234 -7.70 20.43 12.59
N SER A 235 -7.45 19.11 12.57
CA SER A 235 -6.21 18.50 13.08
C SER A 235 -5.13 18.26 12.01
N ALA A 236 -5.40 18.57 10.74
CA ALA A 236 -4.50 18.28 9.64
C ALA A 236 -3.29 19.21 9.64
N ARG A 237 -2.10 18.64 9.38
CA ARG A 237 -0.85 19.41 9.34
C ARG A 237 -0.69 20.13 8.00
N SER A 238 0.08 21.21 8.00
CA SER A 238 0.50 21.84 6.74
C SER A 238 1.34 20.88 5.90
N PRO A 239 1.32 20.99 4.55
CA PRO A 239 2.11 20.11 3.68
C PRO A 239 3.61 20.08 4.04
N ALA A 240 4.18 21.24 4.42
CA ALA A 240 5.57 21.35 4.85
C ALA A 240 5.84 20.59 6.16
N ALA A 241 4.90 20.63 7.12
CA ALA A 241 5.02 19.90 8.37
C ALA A 241 4.88 18.38 8.17
N ALA A 242 3.99 17.94 7.27
CA ALA A 242 3.85 16.53 6.90
C ALA A 242 5.12 16.00 6.21
N LEU A 243 5.70 16.79 5.30
CA LEU A 243 6.99 16.48 4.65
C LEU A 243 8.13 16.36 5.66
N SER A 244 8.26 17.32 6.58
CA SER A 244 9.25 17.25 7.66
C SER A 244 9.07 15.99 8.52
N GLY A 245 7.83 15.64 8.84
CA GLY A 245 7.46 14.40 9.52
C GLY A 245 7.92 13.15 8.76
N ALA A 246 7.69 13.09 7.45
CA ALA A 246 8.12 11.99 6.59
C ALA A 246 9.65 11.82 6.59
N PHE A 247 10.40 12.92 6.49
CA PHE A 247 11.87 12.87 6.58
C PHE A 247 12.35 12.40 7.96
N GLY A 248 11.71 12.88 9.04
CA GLY A 248 12.02 12.43 10.40
C GLY A 248 11.77 10.93 10.61
N LEU A 249 10.66 10.42 10.09
CA LEU A 249 10.35 8.98 10.13
C LEU A 249 11.33 8.14 9.30
N LEU A 250 11.71 8.62 8.11
CA LEU A 250 12.71 7.96 7.28
C LEU A 250 14.06 7.91 8.01
N ALA A 251 14.49 9.01 8.63
CA ALA A 251 15.71 9.05 9.42
C ALA A 251 15.66 8.08 10.60
N LEU A 252 14.54 8.04 11.34
CA LEU A 252 14.33 7.08 12.42
C LEU A 252 14.41 5.64 11.92
N PHE A 253 13.72 5.31 10.83
CA PHE A 253 13.77 3.98 10.22
C PHE A 253 15.22 3.57 9.87
N LEU A 254 15.98 4.47 9.25
CA LEU A 254 17.39 4.21 8.89
C LEU A 254 18.27 4.00 10.13
N VAL A 255 18.09 4.81 11.18
CA VAL A 255 18.82 4.65 12.44
C VAL A 255 18.51 3.30 13.09
N LEU A 256 17.23 2.94 13.20
CA LEU A 256 16.81 1.65 13.75
C LEU A 256 17.33 0.48 12.89
N TYR A 257 17.31 0.63 11.57
CA TYR A 257 17.82 -0.39 10.66
C TYR A 257 19.33 -0.62 10.88
N VAL A 258 20.12 0.45 10.98
CA VAL A 258 21.57 0.36 11.18
C VAL A 258 21.92 -0.16 12.58
N LEU A 259 21.24 0.31 13.62
CA LEU A 259 21.59 -0.01 15.01
C LEU A 259 21.01 -1.33 15.52
N ILE A 260 19.88 -1.79 14.96
CA ILE A 260 19.16 -2.96 15.46
C ILE A 260 19.13 -4.07 14.40
N GLN A 261 18.64 -3.77 13.20
CA GLN A 261 18.44 -4.80 12.17
C GLN A 261 19.75 -5.36 11.61
N ILE A 262 20.75 -4.50 11.34
CA ILE A 262 22.03 -4.93 10.79
C ILE A 262 22.78 -5.86 11.76
N PRO A 263 22.99 -5.52 13.04
CA PRO A 263 23.67 -6.42 13.98
C PRO A 263 22.98 -7.77 14.10
N ALA A 264 21.65 -7.80 14.14
CA ALA A 264 20.89 -9.03 14.22
C ALA A 264 21.02 -9.89 12.94
N GLU A 265 21.03 -9.28 11.75
CA GLU A 265 21.25 -9.98 10.48
C GLU A 265 22.66 -10.56 10.37
N VAL A 266 23.69 -9.77 10.67
CA VAL A 266 25.09 -10.25 10.64
C VAL A 266 25.31 -11.39 11.63
N THR A 267 24.74 -11.27 12.82
CA THR A 267 24.79 -12.31 13.85
C THR A 267 24.14 -13.61 13.35
N PHE A 268 22.95 -13.52 12.77
CA PHE A 268 22.28 -14.69 12.17
C PHE A 268 23.14 -15.33 11.06
N ILE A 269 23.69 -14.52 10.16
CA ILE A 269 24.53 -15.00 9.05
C ILE A 269 25.76 -15.73 9.56
N ARG A 270 26.46 -15.17 10.55
CA ARG A 270 27.68 -15.78 11.11
C ARG A 270 27.39 -17.05 11.89
N VAL A 271 26.29 -17.10 12.66
CA VAL A 271 25.83 -18.35 13.30
C VAL A 271 25.49 -19.41 12.24
N ALA A 272 24.78 -19.05 11.18
CA ALA A 272 24.48 -19.96 10.08
C ALA A 272 25.74 -20.48 9.36
N ALA A 273 26.69 -19.59 9.07
CA ALA A 273 27.95 -19.93 8.42
C ALA A 273 28.84 -20.84 9.28
N SER A 274 28.81 -20.70 10.61
CA SER A 274 29.56 -21.58 11.52
C SER A 274 29.08 -23.04 11.51
N MET A 275 27.87 -23.30 10.99
CA MET A 275 27.31 -24.64 10.84
C MET A 275 27.52 -25.21 9.43
N LEU A 276 28.36 -24.59 8.60
CA LEU A 276 28.67 -25.10 7.26
C LEU A 276 29.40 -26.46 7.38
N PRO A 277 28.99 -27.50 6.64
CA PRO A 277 29.67 -28.79 6.65
C PRO A 277 31.15 -28.66 6.28
N GLU A 278 32.01 -29.48 6.89
CA GLU A 278 33.46 -29.38 6.66
C GLU A 278 33.88 -29.69 5.22
N ASP A 279 33.12 -30.56 4.54
CA ASP A 279 33.35 -30.94 3.15
C ASP A 279 33.02 -29.85 2.14
N ASP A 280 32.32 -28.79 2.55
CA ASP A 280 31.86 -27.74 1.64
C ASP A 280 32.86 -26.56 1.64
N GLU A 281 33.68 -26.46 0.58
CA GLU A 281 34.62 -25.34 0.38
C GLU A 281 33.91 -23.99 0.24
N THR A 282 34.55 -22.90 0.66
CA THR A 282 33.97 -21.54 0.61
C THR A 282 34.47 -20.72 -0.56
N ILE A 283 33.58 -19.91 -1.14
CA ILE A 283 33.89 -19.01 -2.27
C ILE A 283 34.76 -17.84 -1.83
N VAL A 284 34.61 -17.39 -0.58
CA VAL A 284 35.42 -16.32 0.02
C VAL A 284 36.28 -16.88 1.14
N PRO A 285 37.44 -16.26 1.42
CA PRO A 285 38.22 -16.53 2.62
C PRO A 285 37.33 -16.48 3.87
N PHE A 286 37.27 -17.59 4.61
CA PHE A 286 36.36 -17.76 5.73
C PHE A 286 37.04 -18.55 6.85
N ASP A 287 37.18 -17.93 8.02
CA ASP A 287 37.59 -18.62 9.23
C ASP A 287 36.40 -19.37 9.84
N ARG A 288 36.43 -20.71 9.73
CA ARG A 288 35.41 -21.61 10.27
C ARG A 288 35.40 -21.66 11.80
N SER A 289 36.54 -21.39 12.44
CA SER A 289 36.69 -21.42 13.90
C SER A 289 36.23 -20.15 14.58
N PHE A 290 36.14 -19.04 13.82
CA PHE A 290 35.89 -17.70 14.34
C PHE A 290 36.86 -17.31 15.48
N GLY A 291 38.15 -17.53 15.25
CA GLY A 291 39.23 -17.34 16.22
C GLY A 291 39.21 -18.39 17.33
N GLY A 292 39.02 -19.66 16.97
CA GLY A 292 39.01 -20.80 17.90
C GLY A 292 37.74 -20.94 18.77
N LYS A 293 36.70 -20.15 18.51
CA LYS A 293 35.45 -20.15 19.29
C LYS A 293 34.46 -21.24 18.87
N VAL A 294 34.66 -21.84 17.70
CA VAL A 294 33.84 -22.92 17.18
C VAL A 294 34.68 -24.19 17.12
N THR A 295 34.36 -25.13 18.00
CA THR A 295 34.88 -26.49 17.95
C THR A 295 33.97 -27.35 17.05
N PRO A 296 34.52 -28.08 16.07
CA PRO A 296 33.71 -28.92 15.19
C PRO A 296 33.01 -30.08 15.92
N GLU A 297 31.88 -30.54 15.38
CA GLU A 297 31.12 -31.65 15.98
C GLU A 297 31.91 -32.96 15.97
N ILE A 298 32.81 -33.15 15.00
CA ILE A 298 33.63 -34.37 14.84
C ILE A 298 34.53 -34.58 16.08
N ILE A 299 34.93 -33.50 16.74
CA ILE A 299 35.76 -33.50 17.96
C ILE A 299 34.91 -33.31 19.23
N GLY A 300 33.58 -33.50 19.14
CA GLY A 300 32.65 -33.37 20.27
C GLY A 300 32.21 -31.94 20.60
N GLY A 301 32.48 -30.98 19.72
CA GLY A 301 32.09 -29.57 19.87
C GLY A 301 30.64 -29.28 19.53
N GLN A 302 30.14 -28.09 19.90
CA GLN A 302 28.77 -27.67 19.56
C GLN A 302 28.53 -27.44 18.06
N GLY A 303 29.60 -27.27 17.26
CA GLY A 303 29.49 -27.01 15.82
C GLY A 303 28.78 -25.70 15.45
N LYS A 304 28.74 -24.72 16.37
CA LYS A 304 28.19 -23.39 16.13
C LYS A 304 28.88 -22.32 16.97
N ILE A 305 28.88 -21.08 16.51
CA ILE A 305 29.26 -19.92 17.33
C ILE A 305 28.09 -19.42 18.20
N GLY A 306 28.39 -18.93 19.40
CA GLY A 306 27.42 -18.23 20.25
C GLY A 306 26.99 -16.88 19.64
N ILE A 307 25.77 -16.43 19.93
CA ILE A 307 25.20 -15.17 19.37
C ILE A 307 26.09 -13.96 19.65
N VAL A 308 26.55 -13.81 20.89
CA VAL A 308 27.40 -12.68 21.31
C VAL A 308 28.77 -12.76 20.63
N ASP A 309 29.34 -13.96 20.54
CA ASP A 309 30.63 -14.20 19.90
C ASP A 309 30.59 -13.98 18.39
N ALA A 310 29.46 -14.30 17.75
CA ALA A 310 29.23 -14.05 16.34
C ALA A 310 29.32 -12.55 16.02
N TRP A 311 28.75 -11.68 16.86
CA TRP A 311 28.86 -10.24 16.69
C TRP A 311 30.26 -9.70 17.07
N ARG A 312 30.85 -10.20 18.15
CA ARG A 312 32.18 -9.76 18.60
C ARG A 312 33.30 -10.14 17.62
N SER A 313 33.19 -11.28 16.95
CA SER A 313 34.15 -11.71 15.92
C SER A 313 34.06 -10.88 14.63
N PHE A 314 33.01 -10.07 14.45
CA PHE A 314 32.90 -9.20 13.29
C PHE A 314 33.71 -7.92 13.50
N SER A 315 34.94 -7.88 12.96
CA SER A 315 35.89 -6.78 13.14
C SER A 315 35.39 -5.43 12.60
N TRP A 316 35.99 -4.33 13.07
CA TRP A 316 35.62 -2.98 12.61
C TRP A 316 35.80 -2.80 11.10
N GLY A 317 36.91 -3.29 10.53
CA GLY A 317 37.14 -3.23 9.08
C GLY A 317 36.06 -3.94 8.27
N SER A 318 35.63 -5.12 8.73
CA SER A 318 34.52 -5.87 8.09
C SER A 318 33.16 -5.19 8.29
N ARG A 319 32.92 -4.54 9.45
CA ARG A 319 31.72 -3.70 9.69
C ARG A 319 31.62 -2.55 8.72
N MET A 320 32.69 -1.77 8.56
CA MET A 320 32.69 -0.62 7.65
C MET A 320 32.52 -1.05 6.19
N ARG A 321 33.16 -2.16 5.79
CA ARG A 321 32.98 -2.76 4.46
C ARG A 321 31.53 -3.17 4.22
N PHE A 322 30.92 -3.88 5.16
CA PHE A 322 29.52 -4.30 5.09
C PHE A 322 28.55 -3.11 5.04
N LEU A 323 28.74 -2.10 5.91
CA LEU A 323 27.91 -0.89 5.89
C LEU A 323 28.06 -0.13 4.57
N GLY A 324 29.27 -0.05 4.01
CA GLY A 324 29.52 0.55 2.71
C GLY A 324 28.79 -0.18 1.57
N ILE A 325 28.70 -1.51 1.62
CA ILE A 325 27.89 -2.30 0.67
C ILE A 325 26.41 -1.99 0.86
N VAL A 326 25.90 -2.06 2.09
CA VAL A 326 24.48 -1.78 2.39
C VAL A 326 24.09 -0.37 1.94
N GLY A 327 24.92 0.63 2.20
CA GLY A 327 24.70 2.02 1.76
C GLY A 327 24.65 2.14 0.23
N LYS A 328 25.57 1.49 -0.49
CA LYS A 328 25.54 1.48 -1.97
C LYS A 328 24.27 0.82 -2.51
N VAL A 329 23.84 -0.29 -1.92
CA VAL A 329 22.59 -0.97 -2.31
C VAL A 329 21.38 -0.09 -2.04
N PHE A 330 21.33 0.57 -0.89
CA PHE A 330 20.27 1.53 -0.55
C PHE A 330 20.19 2.68 -1.57
N LEU A 331 21.33 3.27 -1.94
CA LEU A 331 21.40 4.32 -2.96
C LEU A 331 20.95 3.82 -4.33
N LEU A 332 21.39 2.62 -4.75
CA LEU A 332 20.96 1.99 -6.00
C LEU A 332 19.44 1.77 -6.03
N GLN A 333 18.86 1.23 -4.96
CA GLN A 333 17.42 1.01 -4.86
C GLN A 333 16.62 2.32 -4.88
N THR A 334 17.11 3.33 -4.15
CA THR A 334 16.48 4.66 -4.13
C THR A 334 16.52 5.32 -5.50
N ALA A 335 17.67 5.26 -6.20
CA ALA A 335 17.81 5.79 -7.54
C ALA A 335 16.89 5.08 -8.56
N LEU A 336 16.78 3.76 -8.48
CA LEU A 336 15.85 2.99 -9.32
C LEU A 336 14.39 3.37 -9.04
N GLY A 337 14.00 3.46 -7.76
CA GLY A 337 12.66 3.87 -7.36
C GLY A 337 12.29 5.27 -7.87
N LEU A 338 13.20 6.25 -7.73
CA LEU A 338 13.01 7.61 -8.24
C LEU A 338 12.92 7.64 -9.76
N MET A 339 13.84 6.95 -10.45
CA MET A 339 13.86 6.92 -11.92
C MET A 339 12.56 6.34 -12.48
N PHE A 340 12.12 5.18 -11.98
CA PHE A 340 10.85 4.59 -12.42
C PHE A 340 9.63 5.36 -11.92
N GLY A 341 9.72 6.01 -10.76
CA GLY A 341 8.69 6.91 -10.26
C GLY A 341 8.44 8.08 -11.22
N VAL A 342 9.51 8.71 -11.74
CA VAL A 342 9.41 9.76 -12.77
C VAL A 342 8.82 9.21 -14.06
N ILE A 343 9.22 8.01 -14.50
CA ILE A 343 8.68 7.37 -15.70
C ILE A 343 7.18 7.08 -15.54
N LEU A 344 6.77 6.47 -14.43
CA LEU A 344 5.37 6.15 -14.14
C LEU A 344 4.54 7.43 -14.02
N PHE A 345 5.06 8.46 -13.36
CA PHE A 345 4.42 9.76 -13.27
C PHE A 345 4.22 10.39 -14.66
N GLY A 346 5.24 10.37 -15.51
CA GLY A 346 5.15 10.81 -16.89
C GLY A 346 4.12 10.02 -17.71
N GLN A 347 4.07 8.69 -17.56
CA GLN A 347 3.06 7.84 -18.20
C GLN A 347 1.65 8.18 -17.73
N ILE A 348 1.44 8.41 -16.43
CA ILE A 348 0.14 8.80 -15.87
C ILE A 348 -0.29 10.16 -16.45
N LEU A 349 0.59 11.15 -16.46
CA LEU A 349 0.28 12.46 -17.06
C LEU A 349 -0.02 12.37 -18.55
N LEU A 350 0.74 11.56 -19.30
CA LEU A 350 0.53 11.38 -20.74
C LEU A 350 -0.80 10.69 -21.06
N PHE A 351 -1.19 9.67 -20.28
CA PHE A 351 -2.40 8.89 -20.58
C PHE A 351 -3.68 9.45 -19.96
N PHE A 352 -3.59 10.13 -18.82
CA PHE A 352 -4.75 10.59 -18.07
C PHE A 352 -4.84 12.13 -17.97
N GLY A 353 -3.84 12.86 -18.47
CA GLY A 353 -3.77 14.31 -18.36
C GLY A 353 -3.84 14.79 -16.90
N ASN A 354 -4.24 16.05 -16.68
CA ASN A 354 -4.52 16.55 -15.33
C ASN A 354 -5.75 15.88 -14.67
N LYS A 355 -6.59 15.18 -15.43
CA LYS A 355 -7.76 14.45 -14.92
C LYS A 355 -7.39 13.13 -14.22
N GLY A 356 -6.18 12.61 -14.47
CA GLY A 356 -5.63 11.45 -13.76
C GLY A 356 -5.09 11.75 -12.37
N PHE A 357 -5.02 13.03 -12.00
CA PHE A 357 -4.48 13.51 -10.73
C PHE A 357 -5.54 14.21 -9.86
N ASP A 358 -6.82 13.87 -10.01
CA ASP A 358 -7.78 14.12 -8.93
C ASP A 358 -7.49 13.09 -7.83
N VAL A 359 -6.59 13.45 -6.92
CA VAL A 359 -6.23 12.67 -5.72
C VAL A 359 -7.47 12.39 -4.84
N THR A 360 -8.50 13.22 -4.97
CA THR A 360 -9.85 13.05 -4.42
C THR A 360 -10.65 11.89 -5.04
N ALA A 361 -10.39 11.52 -6.30
CA ALA A 361 -11.15 10.48 -7.00
C ALA A 361 -10.73 9.04 -6.63
N MET A 362 -9.49 8.82 -6.16
CA MET A 362 -9.00 7.47 -5.80
C MET A 362 -9.65 6.87 -4.54
N ALA A 363 -10.42 7.65 -3.78
CA ALA A 363 -11.13 7.20 -2.59
C ALA A 363 -12.67 7.25 -2.72
N THR A 364 -13.24 7.19 -3.93
CA THR A 364 -14.71 7.13 -4.06
C THR A 364 -15.21 5.68 -4.10
N THR A 365 -16.05 5.31 -3.14
CA THR A 365 -16.86 4.09 -3.18
C THR A 365 -17.73 4.07 -4.45
N ALA A 366 -18.27 2.90 -4.83
CA ALA A 366 -19.17 2.81 -5.99
C ALA A 366 -20.34 3.81 -5.89
N ALA A 367 -20.85 4.02 -4.68
CA ALA A 367 -21.85 5.03 -4.33
C ALA A 367 -21.37 6.46 -4.68
N GLY A 368 -20.17 6.85 -4.26
CA GLY A 368 -19.62 8.18 -4.53
C GLY A 368 -19.46 8.48 -6.02
N ARG A 369 -19.04 7.49 -6.82
CA ARG A 369 -18.97 7.64 -8.29
C ARG A 369 -20.35 7.78 -8.95
N MET A 370 -21.36 7.07 -8.42
CA MET A 370 -22.73 7.16 -8.92
C MET A 370 -23.34 8.53 -8.61
N LEU A 371 -23.19 9.00 -7.37
CA LEU A 371 -23.69 10.30 -6.93
C LEU A 371 -23.05 11.45 -7.71
N ALA A 372 -21.74 11.42 -7.95
CA ALA A 372 -21.07 12.44 -8.77
C ALA A 372 -21.64 12.54 -10.19
N ARG A 373 -21.98 11.39 -10.81
CA ARG A 373 -22.63 11.37 -12.13
C ARG A 373 -24.06 11.91 -12.08
N GLN A 374 -24.84 11.51 -11.08
CA GLN A 374 -26.22 11.99 -10.91
C GLN A 374 -26.27 13.49 -10.64
N LEU A 375 -25.32 14.04 -9.85
CA LEU A 375 -25.21 15.48 -9.63
C LEU A 375 -24.90 16.22 -10.93
N GLN A 376 -23.90 15.73 -11.67
CA GLN A 376 -23.53 16.33 -12.95
C GLN A 376 -24.69 16.34 -13.94
N GLN A 377 -25.47 15.24 -13.98
CA GLN A 377 -26.66 15.14 -14.80
C GLN A 377 -27.68 16.21 -14.38
N MET A 378 -28.04 16.29 -13.10
CA MET A 378 -29.00 17.28 -12.61
C MET A 378 -28.56 18.74 -12.83
N GLN A 379 -27.27 19.03 -12.77
CA GLN A 379 -26.74 20.37 -13.03
C GLN A 379 -26.70 20.74 -14.52
N SER A 380 -26.65 19.74 -15.40
CA SER A 380 -26.57 19.94 -16.85
C SER A 380 -27.95 19.90 -17.52
N ASP A 381 -28.92 19.25 -16.86
CA ASP A 381 -30.28 19.13 -17.36
C ASP A 381 -31.02 20.47 -17.26
N LYS A 382 -31.62 20.89 -18.37
CA LYS A 382 -32.39 22.15 -18.45
C LYS A 382 -33.89 21.91 -18.25
N ASP A 383 -34.32 20.65 -18.22
CA ASP A 383 -35.73 20.27 -18.23
C ASP A 383 -36.34 20.14 -16.82
N ILE A 384 -35.57 20.45 -15.77
CA ILE A 384 -36.02 20.42 -14.36
C ILE A 384 -36.16 21.87 -13.84
N PRO A 385 -37.23 22.60 -14.21
CA PRO A 385 -37.41 23.97 -13.77
C PRO A 385 -37.62 24.02 -12.25
N GLY A 386 -36.97 24.98 -11.60
CA GLY A 386 -37.21 25.25 -10.18
C GLY A 386 -36.39 24.41 -9.19
N ILE A 387 -35.43 23.61 -9.65
CA ILE A 387 -34.52 22.85 -8.76
C ILE A 387 -33.08 23.28 -9.01
N SER A 388 -32.36 23.60 -7.93
CA SER A 388 -30.91 23.79 -7.96
C SER A 388 -30.26 22.93 -6.90
N CYS A 389 -29.12 22.31 -7.21
CA CYS A 389 -28.41 21.43 -6.29
C CYS A 389 -26.89 21.62 -6.35
N GLY A 390 -26.24 21.48 -5.21
CA GLY A 390 -24.79 21.58 -5.03
C GLY A 390 -24.28 20.72 -3.88
N LEU A 391 -22.97 20.59 -3.75
CA LEU A 391 -22.35 19.85 -2.65
C LEU A 391 -22.14 20.75 -1.45
N VAL A 392 -22.38 20.22 -0.26
CA VAL A 392 -21.93 20.85 0.99
C VAL A 392 -20.50 20.41 1.26
N ASP A 393 -19.60 21.37 1.52
CA ASP A 393 -18.19 21.13 1.89
C ASP A 393 -17.43 20.17 0.96
N ASN A 394 -17.80 20.15 -0.34
CA ASN A 394 -17.24 19.26 -1.35
C ASN A 394 -17.42 17.75 -1.04
N ASN A 395 -18.40 17.39 -0.20
CA ASN A 395 -18.74 16.01 0.14
C ASN A 395 -19.85 15.49 -0.79
N VAL A 396 -19.53 14.48 -1.62
CA VAL A 396 -20.48 13.89 -2.58
C VAL A 396 -21.69 13.21 -1.92
N PHE A 397 -21.64 12.92 -0.62
CA PHE A 397 -22.75 12.34 0.16
C PHE A 397 -23.64 13.38 0.84
N GLU A 398 -23.33 14.67 0.73
CA GLU A 398 -24.15 15.76 1.31
C GLU A 398 -24.44 16.83 0.28
N TRP A 399 -25.72 16.96 -0.07
CA TRP A 399 -26.16 17.92 -1.09
C TRP A 399 -27.03 18.99 -0.45
N GLU A 400 -26.81 20.24 -0.85
CA GLU A 400 -27.72 21.33 -0.62
C GLU A 400 -28.61 21.49 -1.84
N VAL A 401 -29.91 21.60 -1.60
CA VAL A 401 -30.94 21.73 -2.63
C VAL A 401 -31.76 22.99 -2.38
N MET A 402 -31.95 23.77 -3.42
CA MET A 402 -32.84 24.92 -3.43
C MET A 402 -34.05 24.60 -4.30
N LEU A 403 -35.24 24.56 -3.69
CA LEU A 403 -36.51 24.33 -4.37
C LEU A 403 -37.25 25.66 -4.56
N MET A 404 -37.44 26.05 -5.82
CA MET A 404 -38.22 27.22 -6.25
C MET A 404 -39.58 26.72 -6.72
N ILE A 405 -40.59 26.91 -5.89
CA ILE A 405 -41.92 26.33 -6.13
C ILE A 405 -42.70 27.20 -7.12
N SER A 406 -43.13 26.61 -8.23
CA SER A 406 -43.96 27.29 -9.25
C SER A 406 -45.19 27.96 -8.63
N ASP A 407 -45.55 29.13 -9.14
CA ASP A 407 -46.74 29.90 -8.73
C ASP A 407 -48.04 29.11 -8.90
N ASP A 408 -48.06 28.11 -9.79
CA ASP A 408 -49.19 27.21 -10.00
C ASP A 408 -49.47 26.31 -8.78
N CYS A 409 -48.49 26.14 -7.88
CA CYS A 409 -48.70 25.41 -6.63
C CYS A 409 -49.59 26.22 -5.68
N LYS A 410 -50.84 25.75 -5.49
CA LYS A 410 -51.90 26.45 -4.78
C LYS A 410 -51.51 27.05 -3.42
N PHE A 411 -50.73 26.34 -2.62
CA PHE A 411 -50.38 26.76 -1.26
C PHE A 411 -48.94 27.28 -1.15
N TYR A 412 -47.98 26.60 -1.75
CA TYR A 412 -46.53 26.87 -1.59
C TYR A 412 -45.92 27.67 -2.75
N GLY A 413 -46.70 28.00 -3.78
CA GLY A 413 -46.22 28.71 -4.96
C GLY A 413 -45.59 30.07 -4.63
N GLY A 414 -44.47 30.34 -5.29
CA GLY A 414 -43.59 31.50 -5.08
C GLY A 414 -42.56 31.31 -3.97
N GLY A 415 -42.54 30.17 -3.26
CA GLY A 415 -41.62 29.90 -2.15
C GLY A 415 -40.25 29.36 -2.59
N PHE A 416 -39.22 29.69 -1.80
CA PHE A 416 -37.83 29.26 -2.00
C PHE A 416 -37.37 28.45 -0.79
N PHE A 417 -37.49 27.13 -0.85
CA PHE A 417 -37.21 26.26 0.31
C PHE A 417 -35.87 25.55 0.19
N ARG A 418 -34.95 25.86 1.13
CA ARG A 418 -33.63 25.22 1.21
C ARG A 418 -33.75 23.90 1.94
N ALA A 419 -33.15 22.86 1.39
CA ALA A 419 -33.14 21.52 1.95
C ALA A 419 -31.76 20.88 1.83
N ARG A 420 -31.51 19.89 2.68
CA ARG A 420 -30.32 19.05 2.68
C ARG A 420 -30.70 17.62 2.36
N LEU A 421 -29.97 17.01 1.42
CA LEU A 421 -30.01 15.58 1.12
C LEU A 421 -28.74 14.92 1.65
N THR A 422 -28.90 13.89 2.49
CA THR A 422 -27.78 13.15 3.08
C THR A 422 -27.86 11.69 2.63
N PHE A 423 -26.83 11.24 1.90
CA PHE A 423 -26.76 9.90 1.31
C PHE A 423 -25.99 8.94 2.21
N PRO A 424 -26.48 7.69 2.41
CA PRO A 424 -25.72 6.67 3.12
C PRO A 424 -24.58 6.11 2.25
N PRO A 425 -23.50 5.56 2.87
CA PRO A 425 -22.46 4.84 2.14
C PRO A 425 -22.97 3.66 1.30
N GLU A 426 -24.10 3.07 1.71
CA GLU A 426 -24.78 1.94 1.05
C GLU A 426 -25.66 2.35 -0.14
N TYR A 427 -25.76 3.65 -0.47
CA TYR A 427 -26.50 4.12 -1.63
C TYR A 427 -26.04 3.42 -2.92
N PRO A 428 -26.94 2.95 -3.81
CA PRO A 428 -28.39 3.16 -3.83
C PRO A 428 -29.22 2.07 -3.13
N HIS A 429 -28.63 1.18 -2.34
CA HIS A 429 -29.39 0.12 -1.66
C HIS A 429 -30.26 0.67 -0.52
N MET A 430 -29.81 1.74 0.14
CA MET A 430 -30.57 2.48 1.15
C MET A 430 -30.91 3.89 0.66
N PRO A 431 -32.10 4.42 1.02
CA PRO A 431 -32.51 5.76 0.62
C PRO A 431 -31.68 6.85 1.31
N PRO A 432 -31.55 8.04 0.71
CA PRO A 432 -31.07 9.22 1.41
C PRO A 432 -32.10 9.73 2.44
N LYS A 433 -31.66 10.63 3.31
CA LYS A 433 -32.55 11.45 4.14
C LYS A 433 -32.67 12.85 3.57
N MET A 434 -33.87 13.42 3.60
CA MET A 434 -34.11 14.81 3.19
C MET A 434 -34.65 15.62 4.35
N LYS A 435 -34.08 16.81 4.55
CA LYS A 435 -34.50 17.74 5.60
C LYS A 435 -34.58 19.16 5.04
N PHE A 436 -35.72 19.83 5.22
CA PHE A 436 -35.83 21.26 4.98
C PHE A 436 -35.07 22.03 6.07
N GLU A 437 -34.18 22.93 5.65
CA GLU A 437 -33.51 23.89 6.52
C GLU A 437 -34.36 25.16 6.66
N THR A 438 -35.05 25.57 5.60
CA THR A 438 -36.07 26.63 5.66
C THR A 438 -37.32 26.11 6.38
N PRO A 439 -37.86 26.80 7.40
CA PRO A 439 -39.08 26.39 8.08
C PRO A 439 -40.26 26.25 7.11
N ILE A 440 -40.93 25.10 7.14
CA ILE A 440 -42.08 24.78 6.30
C ILE A 440 -43.16 24.06 7.11
N PHE A 441 -44.42 24.45 6.91
CA PHE A 441 -45.56 23.86 7.60
C PHE A 441 -46.34 22.93 6.66
N HIS A 442 -46.19 21.61 6.82
CA HIS A 442 -46.76 20.62 5.89
C HIS A 442 -47.15 19.31 6.62
N PRO A 443 -48.25 18.61 6.24
CA PRO A 443 -48.65 17.35 6.87
C PRO A 443 -47.59 16.24 6.87
N ASN A 444 -46.81 16.10 5.79
CA ASN A 444 -45.76 15.09 5.61
C ASN A 444 -44.33 15.57 5.96
N ILE A 445 -44.18 16.70 6.65
CA ILE A 445 -42.88 17.21 7.10
C ILE A 445 -42.90 17.36 8.61
N TYR A 446 -41.96 16.73 9.31
CA TYR A 446 -41.85 16.85 10.76
C TYR A 446 -41.52 18.29 11.18
N PRO A 447 -41.86 18.71 12.41
CA PRO A 447 -41.43 20.00 12.95
C PRO A 447 -39.90 20.20 12.94
N SER A 448 -39.12 19.11 12.89
CA SER A 448 -37.67 19.12 12.73
C SER A 448 -37.21 19.53 11.31
N GLY A 449 -38.11 19.51 10.32
CA GLY A 449 -37.83 19.71 8.89
C GLY A 449 -37.64 18.40 8.10
N GLU A 450 -37.60 17.24 8.76
CA GLU A 450 -37.42 15.95 8.08
C GLU A 450 -38.64 15.57 7.24
N VAL A 451 -38.41 15.13 6.00
CA VAL A 451 -39.45 14.79 5.03
C VAL A 451 -39.83 13.31 5.16
N CYS A 452 -41.13 13.01 5.23
CA CYS A 452 -41.66 11.66 5.40
C CYS A 452 -42.56 11.29 4.22
N ILE A 453 -42.00 10.66 3.20
CA ILE A 453 -42.72 10.14 2.01
C ILE A 453 -42.23 8.74 1.66
N SER A 454 -43.11 7.92 1.06
CA SER A 454 -42.86 6.50 0.81
C SER A 454 -41.56 6.21 0.06
N ILE A 455 -41.18 7.03 -0.92
CA ILE A 455 -39.93 6.88 -1.69
C ILE A 455 -38.66 6.98 -0.81
N LEU A 456 -38.73 7.59 0.37
CA LEU A 456 -37.62 7.68 1.33
C LEU A 456 -37.66 6.60 2.42
N HIS A 457 -38.69 5.72 2.42
CA HIS A 457 -38.76 4.60 3.35
C HIS A 457 -37.89 3.43 2.86
N PRO A 458 -37.12 2.78 3.76
CA PRO A 458 -36.33 1.60 3.43
C PRO A 458 -37.16 0.49 2.77
N PRO A 459 -36.54 -0.39 1.96
CA PRO A 459 -37.23 -1.43 1.19
C PRO A 459 -37.81 -2.60 2.03
N GLU A 460 -37.94 -2.46 3.34
CA GLU A 460 -38.46 -3.50 4.24
C GLU A 460 -39.98 -3.71 4.03
N GLU A 461 -40.49 -4.92 4.33
CA GLU A 461 -41.93 -5.17 4.33
C GLU A 461 -42.59 -4.33 5.44
N ASP A 462 -43.58 -3.52 5.06
CA ASP A 462 -44.36 -2.75 6.02
C ASP A 462 -45.02 -3.69 7.03
N LYS A 463 -44.65 -3.54 8.29
CA LYS A 463 -45.28 -4.30 9.38
C LYS A 463 -46.80 -4.04 9.47
N TYR A 464 -47.28 -2.91 8.95
CA TYR A 464 -48.67 -2.48 9.06
C TYR A 464 -49.41 -2.42 7.71
N GLY A 465 -48.72 -2.70 6.59
CA GLY A 465 -49.31 -2.91 5.26
C GLY A 465 -49.96 -1.68 4.62
N TYR A 466 -49.55 -0.46 4.99
CA TYR A 466 -50.15 0.78 4.46
C TYR A 466 -49.58 1.18 3.10
N GLU A 467 -48.34 0.81 2.77
CA GLU A 467 -47.71 1.15 1.48
C GLU A 467 -47.26 -0.11 0.74
N SER A 468 -47.36 -0.09 -0.60
CA SER A 468 -46.84 -1.16 -1.45
C SER A 468 -45.31 -1.13 -1.49
N ALA A 469 -44.65 -2.29 -1.59
CA ALA A 469 -43.20 -2.35 -1.81
C ALA A 469 -42.75 -1.60 -3.08
N ALA A 470 -43.65 -1.43 -4.06
CA ALA A 470 -43.37 -0.67 -5.29
C ALA A 470 -43.37 0.87 -5.07
N GLU A 471 -43.97 1.36 -3.98
CA GLU A 471 -44.04 2.78 -3.64
C GLU A 471 -42.89 3.22 -2.73
N ARG A 472 -42.11 2.26 -2.24
CA ARG A 472 -40.94 2.46 -1.37
C ARG A 472 -39.65 2.69 -2.15
N TRP A 473 -38.58 2.98 -1.41
CA TRP A 473 -37.24 3.11 -2.00
C TRP A 473 -36.86 1.87 -2.81
N SER A 474 -36.33 2.10 -4.00
CA SER A 474 -35.68 1.06 -4.79
C SER A 474 -34.42 1.64 -5.44
N PRO A 475 -33.38 0.81 -5.70
CA PRO A 475 -32.11 1.28 -6.26
C PRO A 475 -32.17 1.93 -7.64
N VAL A 476 -33.34 1.89 -8.30
CA VAL A 476 -33.58 2.56 -9.59
C VAL A 476 -33.96 4.04 -9.44
N GLN A 477 -34.34 4.46 -8.23
CA GLN A 477 -34.69 5.84 -7.93
C GLN A 477 -33.43 6.73 -7.90
N THR A 478 -33.59 8.01 -8.22
CA THR A 478 -32.50 8.98 -8.29
C THR A 478 -32.79 10.19 -7.39
N PRO A 479 -31.81 11.06 -7.11
CA PRO A 479 -32.07 12.30 -6.38
C PRO A 479 -33.12 13.18 -7.08
N GLU A 480 -33.14 13.16 -8.42
CA GLU A 480 -34.15 13.81 -9.23
C GLU A 480 -35.56 13.27 -8.95
N THR A 481 -35.76 11.94 -8.97
CA THR A 481 -37.09 11.37 -8.73
C THR A 481 -37.59 11.67 -7.31
N ILE A 482 -36.70 11.70 -6.32
CA ILE A 482 -37.01 12.14 -4.96
C ILE A 482 -37.55 13.58 -4.96
N LEU A 483 -36.83 14.52 -5.58
CA LEU A 483 -37.22 15.93 -5.53
C LEU A 483 -38.52 16.20 -6.31
N LEU A 484 -38.75 15.48 -7.43
CA LEU A 484 -40.03 15.53 -8.13
C LEU A 484 -41.18 15.00 -7.25
N SER A 485 -40.97 13.92 -6.50
CA SER A 485 -41.94 13.44 -5.52
C SER A 485 -42.22 14.46 -4.40
N VAL A 486 -41.20 15.20 -3.95
CA VAL A 486 -41.38 16.28 -2.95
C VAL A 486 -42.20 17.45 -3.51
N ILE A 487 -41.95 17.88 -4.75
CA ILE A 487 -42.76 18.93 -5.40
C ILE A 487 -44.22 18.48 -5.57
N SER A 488 -44.43 17.21 -5.95
CA SER A 488 -45.77 16.62 -6.05
C SER A 488 -46.47 16.59 -4.70
N MET A 489 -45.76 16.18 -3.64
CA MET A 489 -46.26 16.16 -2.26
C MET A 489 -46.69 17.56 -1.79
N LEU A 490 -45.92 18.62 -2.09
CA LEU A 490 -46.31 19.99 -1.74
C LEU A 490 -47.61 20.44 -2.41
N SER A 491 -47.91 19.90 -3.60
CA SER A 491 -49.13 20.21 -4.33
C SER A 491 -50.35 19.45 -3.80
N SER A 492 -50.13 18.20 -3.36
CA SER A 492 -51.16 17.29 -2.88
C SER A 492 -50.71 16.59 -1.59
N PRO A 493 -50.89 17.22 -0.41
CA PRO A 493 -50.51 16.62 0.87
C PRO A 493 -51.26 15.31 1.14
N ASN A 494 -50.56 14.31 1.70
CA ASN A 494 -51.17 13.06 2.15
C ASN A 494 -51.48 13.15 3.65
N ASP A 495 -52.76 13.03 4.03
CA ASP A 495 -53.23 13.11 5.42
C ASP A 495 -53.59 11.75 6.05
N GLU A 496 -53.33 10.63 5.35
CA GLU A 496 -53.55 9.27 5.87
C GLU A 496 -52.46 8.85 6.87
N SER A 497 -51.23 9.37 6.72
CA SER A 497 -50.09 9.12 7.62
C SER A 497 -49.23 10.38 7.81
N PRO A 498 -49.72 11.38 8.57
CA PRO A 498 -49.03 12.66 8.68
C PRO A 498 -47.88 12.65 9.69
N ALA A 499 -46.74 13.21 9.27
CA ALA A 499 -45.60 13.50 10.13
C ALA A 499 -45.86 14.70 11.08
N ASN A 500 -46.76 15.61 10.68
CA ASN A 500 -47.21 16.74 11.46
C ASN A 500 -48.74 16.70 11.63
N VAL A 501 -49.17 16.22 12.80
CA VAL A 501 -50.59 16.04 13.16
C VAL A 501 -51.36 17.35 13.17
N GLU A 502 -50.73 18.47 13.58
CA GLU A 502 -51.38 19.78 13.56
C GLU A 502 -51.63 20.25 12.13
N ALA A 503 -50.63 20.12 11.26
CA ALA A 503 -50.76 20.49 9.85
C ALA A 503 -51.83 19.64 9.14
N ALA A 504 -51.91 18.34 9.42
CA ALA A 504 -52.97 17.47 8.91
C ALA A 504 -54.36 17.84 9.44
N ARG A 505 -54.50 18.16 10.73
CA ARG A 505 -55.79 18.60 11.29
C ARG A 505 -56.25 19.90 10.63
N LEU A 506 -55.37 20.88 10.49
CA LEU A 506 -55.71 22.15 9.84
C LEU A 506 -56.00 21.96 8.34
N TRP A 507 -55.27 21.07 7.66
CA TRP A 507 -55.55 20.72 6.28
C TRP A 507 -56.99 20.20 6.08
N ARG A 508 -57.48 19.37 7.00
CA ARG A 508 -58.81 18.76 6.95
C ARG A 508 -59.93 19.68 7.45
N ASP A 509 -59.72 20.29 8.62
CA ASP A 509 -60.78 20.93 9.40
C ASP A 509 -60.81 22.46 9.24
N ASP A 510 -59.66 23.09 8.93
CA ASP A 510 -59.57 24.55 8.72
C ASP A 510 -58.57 24.94 7.61
N PRO A 511 -58.96 24.77 6.33
CA PRO A 511 -58.10 25.09 5.19
C PRO A 511 -57.68 26.57 5.11
N LYS A 512 -58.43 27.47 5.76
CA LYS A 512 -58.12 28.91 5.76
C LYS A 512 -56.94 29.20 6.68
N GLU A 513 -56.96 28.68 7.90
CA GLU A 513 -55.83 28.82 8.82
C GLU A 513 -54.60 28.06 8.31
N PHE A 514 -54.79 26.87 7.72
CA PHE A 514 -53.71 26.16 7.03
C PHE A 514 -53.05 27.03 5.96
N LYS A 515 -53.85 27.61 5.05
CA LYS A 515 -53.35 28.52 4.00
C LYS A 515 -52.61 29.71 4.59
N LYS A 516 -53.11 30.31 5.67
CA LYS A 516 -52.47 31.46 6.33
C LYS A 516 -51.09 31.11 6.87
N ARG A 517 -50.93 29.97 7.52
CA ARG A 517 -49.64 29.49 8.05
C ARG A 517 -48.66 29.15 6.93
N VAL A 518 -49.10 28.42 5.91
CA VAL A 518 -48.24 28.10 4.74
C VAL A 518 -47.77 29.37 4.03
N ARG A 519 -48.67 30.32 3.81
CA ARG A 519 -48.32 31.60 3.16
C ARG A 519 -47.37 32.45 4.00
N LYS A 520 -47.36 32.27 5.33
CA LYS A 520 -46.31 32.85 6.17
C LYS A 520 -44.95 32.21 5.85
N CYS A 521 -44.86 30.87 5.86
CA CYS A 521 -43.62 30.17 5.50
C CYS A 521 -43.08 30.56 4.11
N VAL A 522 -43.97 30.78 3.13
CA VAL A 522 -43.58 31.26 1.79
C VAL A 522 -42.92 32.65 1.86
N ARG A 523 -43.49 33.61 2.60
CA ARG A 523 -42.87 34.94 2.77
C ARG A 523 -41.55 34.87 3.53
N ASP A 524 -41.53 34.11 4.63
CA ASP A 524 -40.33 33.91 5.44
C ASP A 524 -39.20 33.29 4.58
N SER A 525 -39.53 32.41 3.62
CA SER A 525 -38.57 31.81 2.70
C SER A 525 -37.92 32.79 1.71
N LEU A 526 -38.59 33.92 1.44
CA LEU A 526 -38.10 35.00 0.57
C LEU A 526 -37.21 36.00 1.33
N GLY A 527 -37.12 35.90 2.65
CA GLY A 527 -36.42 36.88 3.49
C GLY A 527 -37.17 38.21 3.64
N GLU A 528 -38.49 38.21 3.40
CA GLU A 528 -39.36 39.36 3.67
C GLU A 528 -39.83 39.31 5.14
N ASP A 529 -39.15 40.06 6.02
CA ASP A 529 -39.57 40.29 7.41
C ASP A 529 -40.73 41.31 7.53
#